data_AF-A0A832R941-F1
#
_entry.id   AF-A0A832R941-F1
#
_cell.length_a   1.000
_cell.length_b   1.000
_cell.length_c   1.000
_cell.angle_alpha   90.00
_cell.angle_beta   90.00
_cell.angle_gamma   90.00
#
_symmetry.space_group_name_H-M   'P 1'
#
loop_
_entity.id
_entity.type
_entity.pdbx_description
1 polymer ?
#
loop_
_entity_poly.entity_id
_entity_poly.type
_entity_poly.pdbx_seq_one_letter_code
_entity_poly.pdbx_strand_id
1 'polypeptide(L)' 'MADMLNNQKIQNTQANQNSVPTDIPMEFNKQNPNEQREDLDVIWSRWRCMVCGYVYEGMLQIKECPKCGNSNPDKFDDVD' A
#
# COMPACT_ATOMS: atom_id res chain seq x y z
N MET A 1 19.56 57.18 -6.39
CA MET A 1 20.97 56.74 -6.30
C MET A 1 21.07 55.80 -5.12
N ALA A 2 21.67 54.61 -5.33
CA ALA A 2 22.17 53.65 -4.32
C ALA A 2 21.11 53.05 -3.36
N ASP A 3 21.04 51.77 -2.97
CA ASP A 3 21.89 50.57 -3.04
C ASP A 3 20.96 49.40 -2.58
N MET A 4 20.83 48.27 -3.30
CA MET A 4 21.55 46.99 -3.11
C MET A 4 21.54 46.34 -1.70
N LEU A 5 21.43 45.00 -1.71
CA LEU A 5 21.65 43.98 -0.66
C LEU A 5 20.49 43.65 0.31
N ASN A 6 19.80 42.52 0.11
CA ASN A 6 20.21 41.14 0.45
C ASN A 6 20.02 40.85 1.95
N ASN A 7 18.91 40.21 2.30
CA ASN A 7 18.75 39.61 3.62
C ASN A 7 18.64 38.09 3.48
N GLN A 8 19.79 37.45 3.63
CA GLN A 8 19.90 36.02 3.80
C GLN A 8 19.37 35.60 5.19
N LYS A 9 19.00 34.32 5.25
CA LYS A 9 18.98 33.47 6.45
C LYS A 9 17.63 33.38 7.18
N ILE A 10 16.71 32.68 6.53
CA ILE A 10 15.72 31.84 7.22
C ILE A 10 16.50 30.79 8.04
N GLN A 11 16.45 30.88 9.37
CA GLN A 11 16.80 29.78 10.27
C GLN A 11 15.56 29.40 11.06
N ASN A 12 15.05 28.24 10.68
CA ASN A 12 14.20 27.31 11.40
C ASN A 12 14.39 27.36 12.94
N THR A 13 13.30 27.47 13.69
CA THR A 13 13.25 26.93 15.06
C THR A 13 11.82 26.55 15.42
N GLN A 14 11.62 25.28 15.72
CA GLN A 14 10.37 24.67 16.17
C GLN A 14 10.16 24.96 17.66
N ALA A 15 8.92 25.25 18.08
CA ALA A 15 8.43 24.84 19.40
C ALA A 15 6.89 24.86 19.42
N ASN A 16 6.35 23.66 19.57
CA ASN A 16 4.97 23.28 19.78
C ASN A 16 4.48 23.69 21.16
N GLN A 17 3.32 24.33 21.25
CA GLN A 17 2.37 24.18 22.35
C GLN A 17 1.11 24.99 22.06
N ASN A 18 -0.04 24.33 21.96
CA ASN A 18 -1.31 24.98 22.26
C ASN A 18 -2.37 23.96 22.71
N SER A 19 -2.81 24.19 23.94
CA SER A 19 -3.87 23.50 24.67
C SER A 19 -5.23 23.71 24.01
N VAL A 20 -6.03 22.66 23.94
CA VAL A 20 -7.40 22.68 23.40
C VAL A 20 -8.40 22.89 24.54
N PRO A 21 -9.25 23.91 24.43
CA PRO A 21 -10.64 23.70 24.83
C PRO A 21 -11.57 24.22 23.72
N THR A 22 -12.66 23.51 23.44
CA THR A 22 -14.03 24.01 23.63
C THR A 22 -15.01 22.95 23.11
N ASP A 23 -15.97 22.65 23.97
CA ASP A 23 -17.24 21.98 23.74
C ASP A 23 -17.86 22.34 22.36
N ILE A 24 -17.95 21.36 21.46
CA ILE A 24 -18.80 21.43 20.26
C ILE A 24 -19.61 20.15 20.16
N PRO A 25 -20.96 20.21 20.08
CA PRO A 25 -21.79 19.04 19.88
C PRO A 25 -21.50 18.47 18.50
N MET A 26 -21.05 17.21 18.44
CA MET A 26 -20.84 16.49 17.19
C MET A 26 -22.20 16.24 16.52
N GLU A 27 -22.64 17.16 15.67
CA GLU A 27 -23.62 16.83 14.64
C GLU A 27 -22.97 15.83 13.68
N PHE A 28 -23.36 14.58 13.83
CA PHE A 28 -22.95 13.45 13.01
C PHE A 28 -23.59 13.61 11.61
N ASN A 29 -22.99 14.47 10.78
CA ASN A 29 -23.42 14.61 9.41
C ASN A 29 -23.00 13.37 8.61
N LYS A 30 -23.85 12.35 8.66
CA LYS A 30 -23.87 11.22 7.72
C LYS A 30 -24.23 11.76 6.34
N GLN A 31 -23.24 12.13 5.53
CA GLN A 31 -23.33 12.14 4.06
C GLN A 31 -21.99 12.54 3.44
N ASN A 32 -21.08 11.57 3.33
CA ASN A 32 -20.30 11.43 2.10
C ASN A 32 -19.96 9.93 1.89
N PRO A 33 -20.77 9.20 1.12
CA PRO A 33 -20.54 7.79 0.83
C PRO A 33 -19.54 7.57 -0.33
N ASN A 34 -18.51 8.39 -0.50
CA ASN A 34 -17.42 8.04 -1.44
C ASN A 34 -16.44 7.03 -0.80
N GLU A 35 -17.01 5.85 -0.49
CA GLU A 35 -16.50 4.52 -0.78
C GLU A 35 -14.98 4.32 -0.79
N GLN A 36 -14.42 4.19 0.41
CA GLN A 36 -13.23 3.39 0.63
C GLN A 36 -13.52 1.92 0.30
N ARG A 37 -13.43 1.52 -0.97
CA ARG A 37 -13.46 0.10 -1.40
C ARG A 37 -12.29 -0.17 -2.32
N GLU A 38 -11.13 -0.27 -1.71
CA GLU A 38 -9.91 -0.83 -2.30
C GLU A 38 -9.54 -2.19 -1.67
N ASP A 39 -10.47 -2.84 -0.96
CA ASP A 39 -10.25 -4.15 -0.32
C ASP A 39 -10.63 -5.36 -1.22
N LEU A 40 -10.87 -5.15 -2.52
CA LEU A 40 -11.42 -6.18 -3.42
C LEU A 40 -10.45 -6.77 -4.45
N ASP A 41 -9.14 -6.48 -4.38
CA ASP A 41 -8.15 -6.98 -5.36
C ASP A 41 -7.09 -7.90 -4.72
N VAL A 42 -7.49 -8.71 -3.74
CA VAL A 42 -6.68 -9.88 -3.37
C VAL A 42 -6.92 -10.96 -4.40
N ILE A 43 -6.19 -10.90 -5.52
CA ILE A 43 -6.23 -11.90 -6.57
C ILE A 43 -5.65 -13.20 -5.99
N TRP A 44 -6.54 -14.09 -5.55
CA TRP A 44 -6.18 -15.42 -5.12
C TRP A 44 -6.09 -16.31 -6.35
N SER A 45 -4.91 -16.87 -6.59
CA SER A 45 -4.67 -17.75 -7.73
C SER A 45 -4.13 -19.08 -7.25
N ARG A 46 -4.32 -20.08 -8.10
CA ARG A 46 -3.88 -21.44 -7.83
C ARG A 46 -3.06 -21.93 -9.01
N TRP A 47 -1.85 -22.38 -8.75
CA TRP A 47 -0.91 -22.83 -9.79
C TRP A 47 -0.49 -24.27 -9.55
N ARG A 48 -0.67 -25.12 -10.57
CA ARG A 48 -0.22 -26.51 -10.58
C ARG A 48 1.09 -26.63 -11.33
N CYS A 49 2.10 -27.16 -10.64
CA CYS A 49 3.34 -27.57 -11.28
C CYS A 49 3.11 -28.82 -12.14
N MET A 50 3.29 -28.71 -13.46
CA MET A 50 3.20 -29.83 -14.40
C MET A 50 4.34 -30.85 -14.25
N VAL A 51 5.44 -30.50 -13.53
CA VAL A 51 6.57 -31.41 -13.29
C VAL A 51 6.26 -32.45 -12.21
N CYS A 52 5.70 -32.00 -11.08
CA CYS A 52 5.51 -32.85 -9.90
C CYS A 52 4.05 -32.96 -9.43
N GLY A 53 3.13 -32.24 -10.07
CA GLY A 53 1.71 -32.18 -9.72
C GLY A 53 1.40 -31.39 -8.43
N TYR A 54 2.36 -30.64 -7.87
CA TYR A 54 2.09 -29.80 -6.70
C TYR A 54 1.21 -28.63 -7.06
N VAL A 55 0.23 -28.31 -6.22
CA VAL A 55 -0.65 -27.17 -6.40
C VAL A 55 -0.37 -26.15 -5.30
N TYR A 56 0.03 -24.95 -5.69
CA TYR A 56 0.20 -23.80 -4.80
C TYR A 56 -1.07 -22.95 -4.85
N GLU A 57 -1.55 -22.50 -3.70
CA GLU A 57 -2.74 -21.66 -3.55
C GLU A 57 -2.33 -20.40 -2.80
N GLY A 58 -2.45 -19.24 -3.43
CA GLY A 58 -2.10 -17.99 -2.79
C GLY A 58 -2.14 -16.79 -3.72
N MET A 59 -1.85 -15.64 -3.12
CA MET A 59 -1.89 -14.33 -3.78
C MET A 59 -0.57 -14.01 -4.49
N LEU A 60 0.48 -14.76 -4.16
CA LEU A 60 1.85 -14.49 -4.58
C LEU A 60 2.27 -15.48 -5.67
N GLN A 61 2.65 -14.95 -6.82
CA GLN A 61 3.24 -15.75 -7.89
C GLN A 61 4.59 -16.32 -7.45
N ILE A 62 4.69 -17.64 -7.41
CA ILE A 62 5.94 -18.34 -7.09
C ILE A 62 6.84 -18.45 -8.31
N LYS A 63 8.14 -18.19 -8.14
CA LYS A 63 9.16 -18.39 -9.19
C LYS A 63 9.69 -19.81 -9.24
N GLU A 64 9.51 -20.56 -8.15
CA GLU A 64 10.05 -21.89 -7.97
C GLU A 64 9.05 -22.79 -7.24
N CYS A 65 8.94 -24.04 -7.68
CA CYS A 65 8.06 -25.00 -7.05
C CYS A 65 8.64 -25.45 -5.71
N PRO A 66 7.94 -25.26 -4.58
CA PRO A 66 8.45 -25.66 -3.26
C PRO A 66 8.56 -27.17 -3.07
N LYS A 67 7.92 -27.98 -3.95
CA LYS A 67 7.95 -29.45 -3.85
C LYS A 67 9.10 -30.08 -4.62
N CYS A 68 9.41 -29.59 -5.82
CA CYS A 68 10.42 -30.20 -6.69
C CYS A 68 11.59 -29.28 -7.05
N GLY A 69 11.55 -28.01 -6.66
CA GLY A 69 12.57 -27.03 -7.03
C GLY A 69 12.55 -26.63 -8.51
N ASN A 70 11.47 -26.88 -9.23
CA ASN A 70 11.37 -26.44 -10.62
C ASN A 70 11.21 -24.92 -10.68
N SER A 71 12.20 -24.23 -11.25
CA SER A 71 12.20 -22.78 -11.45
C SER A 71 11.74 -22.37 -12.87
N ASN A 72 11.24 -23.31 -13.68
CA ASN A 72 10.72 -23.04 -15.03
C ASN A 72 9.24 -22.60 -14.93
N PRO A 73 8.90 -21.33 -15.18
CA PRO A 73 7.54 -20.81 -15.07
C PRO A 73 6.59 -21.40 -16.12
N ASP A 74 7.12 -21.80 -17.28
CA ASP A 74 6.37 -22.46 -18.37
C ASP A 74 5.75 -23.81 -17.95
N LYS A 75 6.23 -24.40 -16.85
CA LYS A 75 5.73 -25.66 -16.31
C LYS A 75 4.72 -25.47 -15.17
N PHE A 76 4.16 -24.28 -15.01
CA PHE A 76 3.07 -24.01 -14.09
C PHE A 76 1.80 -23.69 -14.88
N ASP A 77 0.72 -24.38 -14.53
CA ASP A 77 -0.59 -24.26 -15.14
C ASP A 77 -1.55 -23.63 -14.12
N ASP A 78 -2.30 -22.60 -14.52
CA ASP A 78 -3.33 -21.99 -13.68
C ASP A 78 -4.48 -22.99 -13.48
N VAL A 79 -4.78 -23.29 -12.22
CA VAL A 79 -5.92 -24.13 -11.84
C VAL A 79 -7.02 -23.18 -11.37
N ASP A 80 -7.86 -22.73 -12.30
CA ASP A 80 -9.14 -22.10 -11.97
C ASP A 80 -10.04 -23.06 -11.16
#